data_AF-A0A366M559-F1
#
_entry.id   AF-A0A366M559-F1
#
_cell.length_a   1.000
_cell.length_b   1.000
_cell.length_c   1.000
_cell.angle_alpha   90.00
_cell.angle_beta   90.00
_cell.angle_gamma   90.00
#
_symmetry.space_group_name_H-M   'P 1'
#
loop_
_entity.id
_entity.type
_entity.pdbx_description
1 polymer ?
#
loop_
_entity_poly.entity_id
_entity_poly.type
_entity_poly.pdbx_seq_one_letter_code
_entity_poly.pdbx_strand_id
1 'polypeptide(L)'
;MTFVQMVVLLAVLGSGGLAAYLAGRWIVPEGHVGVVRQIRGPAHGDPRFRRVTPYRARGIHAATLPAGRTAWLMPGFCTVEFVPWVRIPEGRIGLVTALEGSRRPAERPFGMPVACDDFQDGVAFLRGGGEQGRQVATLPGGASYRINTLLFEIETVPRTYVPPGTVGLVLADAGLPCPPGMPFARHVACDDFQDGAAFLRGGGQRGRQPAILAGGAHYDINRALFEVITTDDADMLNDQAAARQLREIAIPARHVGVVITSAGAEPGAGEPVGPLVEGHDGYRLPWVFLERGGRRGVQRETLPQGSVHPLNPWFAAVLPVPVHPLTVRWGPGAGDLVLPPIDLAMAGGGLVRPRLAMTLRVPPEAAPGVVAEFGGLREADRDCLGGLLEDPLTIRRFAAGVLGPVVAECFADVVAEATVGLVEALEYRIGAALRTWGVEAIRMDFAGFEVVRYGRAVPAGSSSASPGSFGQGTGLPAVDDDRVQDQYVNGDDDQ
;
A
#
# COMPACT_ATOMS: atom_id res chain seq x y z
N MET A 1 59.17 -5.60 -69.52
CA MET A 1 59.27 -6.49 -68.35
C MET A 1 59.67 -7.87 -68.83
N THR A 2 60.71 -8.46 -68.25
CA THR A 2 61.06 -9.87 -68.51
C THR A 2 60.03 -10.81 -67.87
N PHE A 3 59.85 -12.02 -68.40
CA PHE A 3 58.94 -13.03 -67.85
C PHE A 3 59.15 -13.23 -66.33
N VAL A 4 60.41 -13.21 -65.89
CA VAL A 4 60.80 -13.29 -64.46
C VAL A 4 60.25 -12.11 -63.65
N GLN A 5 60.33 -10.87 -64.17
CA GLN A 5 59.77 -9.69 -63.49
C GLN A 5 58.24 -9.78 -63.37
N MET A 6 57.56 -10.35 -64.37
CA MET A 6 56.11 -10.54 -64.35
C MET A 6 55.69 -11.59 -63.32
N VAL A 7 56.43 -12.70 -63.22
CA VAL A 7 56.19 -13.75 -62.21
C VAL A 7 56.44 -13.24 -60.79
N VAL A 8 57.51 -12.49 -60.56
CA VAL A 8 57.80 -11.89 -59.25
C VAL A 8 56.73 -10.87 -58.86
N LEU A 9 56.27 -10.02 -59.78
CA LEU A 9 55.20 -9.06 -59.53
C LEU A 9 53.89 -9.76 -59.16
N LEU A 10 53.50 -10.82 -59.88
CA LEU A 10 52.31 -11.61 -59.58
C LEU A 10 52.41 -12.32 -58.23
N ALA A 11 53.59 -12.84 -57.86
CA ALA A 11 53.82 -13.47 -56.56
C ALA A 11 53.73 -12.46 -55.41
N VAL A 12 54.24 -11.22 -55.60
CA VAL A 12 54.15 -10.14 -54.60
C VAL A 12 52.73 -9.62 -54.46
N LEU A 13 52.00 -9.45 -55.58
CA LEU A 13 50.59 -9.07 -55.54
C LEU A 13 49.73 -10.17 -54.92
N GLY A 14 50.02 -11.44 -55.22
CA GLY A 14 49.34 -12.60 -54.66
C GLY A 14 49.60 -12.76 -53.16
N SER A 15 50.84 -12.60 -52.71
CA SER A 15 51.19 -12.66 -51.28
C SER A 15 50.64 -11.47 -50.51
N GLY A 16 50.69 -10.25 -51.08
CA GLY A 16 50.05 -9.07 -50.51
C GLY A 16 48.53 -9.21 -50.42
N GLY A 17 47.89 -9.76 -51.46
CA GLY A 17 46.45 -10.07 -51.46
C GLY A 17 46.06 -11.11 -50.42
N LEU A 18 46.85 -12.19 -50.27
CA LEU A 18 46.65 -13.21 -49.25
C LEU A 18 46.85 -12.64 -47.84
N ALA A 19 47.88 -11.83 -47.62
CA ALA A 19 48.13 -11.18 -46.34
C ALA A 19 46.98 -10.24 -45.95
N ALA A 20 46.48 -9.44 -46.88
CA ALA A 20 45.32 -8.58 -46.67
C ALA A 20 44.03 -9.40 -46.41
N TYR A 21 43.86 -10.52 -47.11
CA TYR A 21 42.72 -11.42 -46.90
C TYR A 21 42.73 -12.02 -45.49
N LEU A 22 43.87 -12.55 -45.04
CA LEU A 22 44.04 -13.12 -43.71
C LEU A 22 43.91 -12.07 -42.60
N ALA A 23 44.51 -10.89 -42.78
CA ALA A 23 44.41 -9.79 -41.82
C ALA A 23 42.99 -9.21 -41.71
N GLY A 24 42.15 -9.38 -42.73
CA GLY A 24 40.77 -8.92 -42.74
C GLY A 24 39.78 -9.92 -42.13
N ARG A 25 40.24 -11.11 -41.74
CA ARG A 25 39.41 -12.19 -41.24
C ARG A 25 39.19 -12.05 -39.73
N TRP A 26 37.96 -11.75 -39.34
CA TRP A 26 37.52 -11.69 -37.94
C TRP A 26 36.66 -12.89 -37.61
N ILE A 27 36.95 -13.55 -36.49
CA ILE A 27 36.16 -14.64 -35.96
C ILE A 27 35.74 -14.24 -34.55
N VAL A 28 34.45 -14.00 -34.37
CA VAL A 28 33.91 -13.62 -33.06
C VAL A 28 33.91 -14.86 -32.17
N PRO A 29 34.54 -14.82 -30.98
CA PRO A 29 34.52 -15.93 -30.04
C PRO A 29 33.10 -16.33 -29.62
N GLU A 30 32.94 -17.56 -29.16
CA GLU A 30 31.67 -17.98 -28.55
C GLU A 30 31.34 -17.13 -27.32
N GLY A 31 30.04 -16.91 -27.08
CA GLY A 31 29.56 -16.05 -25.99
C GLY A 31 29.87 -14.56 -26.16
N HIS A 32 30.36 -14.12 -27.34
CA HIS A 32 30.64 -12.72 -27.64
C HIS A 32 29.85 -12.22 -28.85
N VAL A 33 29.70 -10.91 -28.96
CA VAL A 33 29.27 -10.19 -30.16
C VAL A 33 30.43 -9.33 -30.65
N GLY A 34 30.61 -9.28 -31.97
CA GLY A 34 31.58 -8.37 -32.57
C GLY A 34 30.95 -7.01 -32.86
N VAL A 35 31.31 -5.98 -32.11
CA VAL A 35 30.90 -4.60 -32.38
C VAL A 35 31.87 -3.99 -33.38
N VAL A 36 31.36 -3.59 -34.55
CA VAL A 36 32.18 -3.07 -35.64
C VAL A 36 32.26 -1.54 -35.54
N ARG A 37 33.48 -1.00 -35.57
CA ARG A 37 33.74 0.43 -35.73
C ARG A 37 34.44 0.68 -37.05
N GLN A 38 33.82 1.45 -37.92
CA GLN A 38 34.40 1.86 -39.20
C GLN A 38 35.13 3.19 -39.04
N ILE A 39 36.45 3.16 -39.23
CA ILE A 39 37.36 4.32 -39.08
C ILE A 39 37.47 5.09 -40.40
N ARG A 40 37.54 4.38 -41.53
CA ARG A 40 37.67 4.97 -42.87
C ARG A 40 36.43 4.71 -43.72
N GLY A 41 36.03 5.71 -44.50
CA GLY A 41 34.87 5.65 -45.39
C GLY A 41 34.00 6.90 -45.29
N PRO A 42 32.92 6.96 -46.09
CA PRO A 42 32.00 8.09 -46.07
C PRO A 42 31.28 8.17 -44.71
N ALA A 43 31.12 9.39 -44.20
CA ALA A 43 30.16 9.65 -43.14
C ALA A 43 28.75 9.67 -43.72
N HIS A 44 27.74 9.27 -42.94
CA HIS A 44 26.36 9.44 -43.35
C HIS A 44 25.85 10.85 -43.00
N GLY A 45 24.85 11.34 -43.73
CA GLY A 45 24.27 12.67 -43.51
C GLY A 45 23.21 12.75 -42.41
N ASP A 46 22.74 11.62 -41.87
CA ASP A 46 21.64 11.60 -40.88
C ASP A 46 22.09 12.19 -39.52
N PRO A 47 21.55 13.33 -39.07
CA PRO A 47 21.98 13.99 -37.84
C PRO A 47 21.54 13.26 -36.56
N ARG A 48 20.64 12.28 -36.66
CA ARG A 48 20.14 11.47 -35.53
C ARG A 48 21.14 10.45 -35.01
N PHE A 49 22.14 10.09 -35.82
CA PHE A 49 23.04 8.96 -35.56
C PHE A 49 24.48 9.45 -35.47
N ARG A 50 24.88 10.09 -34.37
CA ARG A 50 26.18 10.79 -34.30
C ARG A 50 27.35 9.84 -34.05
N ARG A 51 27.14 8.82 -33.23
CA ARG A 51 28.15 7.86 -32.75
C ARG A 51 27.88 6.47 -33.28
N VAL A 52 26.63 6.00 -33.19
CA VAL A 52 26.20 4.68 -33.66
C VAL A 52 25.31 4.82 -34.88
N THR A 53 25.60 4.08 -35.94
CA THR A 53 24.95 4.21 -37.25
C THR A 53 24.31 2.90 -37.72
N PRO A 54 23.08 2.93 -38.26
CA PRO A 54 22.45 1.78 -38.91
C PRO A 54 22.92 1.58 -40.37
N TYR A 55 23.86 2.41 -40.84
CA TYR A 55 24.40 2.37 -42.19
C TYR A 55 25.82 1.78 -42.19
N ARG A 56 26.27 1.29 -43.35
CA ARG A 56 27.70 0.97 -43.57
C ARG A 56 28.49 2.26 -43.82
N ALA A 57 28.63 3.06 -42.78
CA ALA A 57 29.27 4.36 -42.81
C ALA A 57 30.30 4.47 -41.68
N ARG A 58 31.14 5.52 -41.73
CA ARG A 58 32.09 5.84 -40.67
C ARG A 58 31.36 6.04 -39.35
N GLY A 59 31.81 5.36 -38.29
CA GLY A 59 31.14 5.33 -36.98
C GLY A 59 31.08 3.92 -36.39
N ILE A 60 30.41 3.77 -35.25
CA ILE A 60 30.09 2.46 -34.67
C ILE A 60 28.89 1.90 -35.42
N HIS A 61 28.95 0.67 -35.91
CA HIS A 61 27.80 0.04 -36.57
C HIS A 61 26.82 -0.44 -35.50
N ALA A 62 25.53 -0.22 -35.75
CA ALA A 62 24.47 -0.73 -34.91
C ALA A 62 24.35 -2.26 -35.03
N ALA A 63 24.64 -2.80 -36.22
CA ALA A 63 24.69 -4.24 -36.46
C ALA A 63 25.90 -4.87 -35.75
N THR A 64 25.66 -6.01 -35.11
CA THR A 64 26.71 -6.83 -34.49
C THR A 64 27.07 -8.02 -35.38
N LEU A 65 28.30 -8.49 -35.25
CA LEU A 65 28.75 -9.74 -35.84
C LEU A 65 28.40 -10.89 -34.89
N PRO A 66 27.68 -11.93 -35.35
CA PRO A 66 27.34 -13.07 -34.51
C PRO A 66 28.57 -13.93 -34.21
N ALA A 67 28.57 -14.58 -33.05
CA ALA A 67 29.57 -15.56 -32.64
C ALA A 67 29.73 -16.68 -33.68
N GLY A 68 30.95 -17.21 -33.82
CA GLY A 68 31.25 -18.40 -34.65
C GLY A 68 31.22 -18.18 -36.16
N ARG A 69 30.70 -17.04 -36.65
CA ARG A 69 30.73 -16.71 -38.08
C ARG A 69 32.02 -15.96 -38.42
N THR A 70 32.76 -16.46 -39.41
CA THR A 70 33.86 -15.70 -40.00
C THR A 70 33.29 -14.50 -40.76
N ALA A 71 33.69 -13.30 -40.36
CA ALA A 71 33.40 -12.05 -41.06
C ALA A 71 34.68 -11.50 -41.68
N TRP A 72 34.62 -11.14 -42.96
CA TRP A 72 35.74 -10.46 -43.61
C TRP A 72 35.46 -8.95 -43.65
N LEU A 73 36.34 -8.16 -43.04
CA LEU A 73 36.31 -6.70 -43.06
C LEU A 73 37.67 -6.19 -43.53
N MET A 74 37.66 -5.17 -44.39
CA MET A 74 38.90 -4.64 -44.97
C MET A 74 39.87 -4.15 -43.87
N PRO A 75 41.12 -4.66 -43.84
CA PRO A 75 42.13 -4.20 -42.89
C PRO A 75 42.35 -2.69 -42.95
N GLY A 76 42.44 -2.06 -41.78
CA GLY A 76 42.67 -0.62 -41.65
C GLY A 76 41.47 0.28 -41.98
N PHE A 77 40.31 -0.30 -42.35
CA PHE A 77 39.05 0.44 -42.51
C PHE A 77 38.11 0.25 -41.32
N CYS A 78 38.11 -0.95 -40.73
CA CYS A 78 37.27 -1.29 -39.59
C CYS A 78 38.10 -1.92 -38.47
N THR A 79 37.64 -1.73 -37.23
CA THR A 79 38.08 -2.45 -36.04
C THR A 79 36.89 -3.18 -35.45
N VAL A 80 37.11 -4.39 -34.95
CA VAL A 80 36.07 -5.16 -34.26
C VAL A 80 36.45 -5.28 -32.79
N GLU A 81 35.52 -4.89 -31.93
CA GLU A 81 35.62 -5.10 -30.49
C GLU A 81 34.74 -6.28 -30.10
N PHE A 82 35.31 -7.26 -29.38
CA PHE A 82 34.55 -8.41 -28.90
C PHE A 82 33.98 -8.12 -27.53
N VAL A 83 32.66 -8.03 -27.45
CA VAL A 83 31.94 -7.76 -26.21
C VAL A 83 31.23 -9.04 -25.78
N PRO A 84 31.30 -9.45 -24.50
CA PRO A 84 30.57 -10.62 -24.02
C PRO A 84 29.06 -10.41 -24.12
N TRP A 85 28.29 -11.49 -24.27
CA TRP A 85 26.83 -11.43 -24.22
C TRP A 85 26.37 -10.88 -22.87
N VAL A 86 25.33 -10.05 -22.90
CA VAL A 86 24.73 -9.50 -21.69
C VAL A 86 23.88 -10.59 -21.06
N ARG A 87 24.32 -11.11 -19.92
CA ARG A 87 23.57 -12.12 -19.16
C ARG A 87 22.76 -11.44 -18.08
N ILE A 88 21.44 -11.63 -18.12
CA ILE A 88 20.54 -11.19 -17.05
C ILE A 88 20.21 -12.43 -16.22
N PRO A 89 20.69 -12.53 -14.97
CA PRO A 89 20.41 -13.67 -14.10
C PRO A 89 18.91 -13.88 -13.88
N GLU A 90 18.53 -15.09 -13.48
CA GLU A 90 17.18 -15.34 -12.97
C GLU A 90 16.89 -14.47 -11.74
N GLY A 91 15.63 -14.06 -11.56
CA GLY A 91 15.23 -13.17 -10.47
C GLY A 91 15.64 -11.70 -10.67
N ARG A 92 16.21 -11.34 -11.83
CA ARG A 92 16.59 -9.96 -12.18
C ARG A 92 15.98 -9.55 -13.52
N ILE A 93 15.92 -8.25 -13.76
CA ILE A 93 15.54 -7.64 -15.05
C ILE A 93 16.63 -6.69 -15.52
N GLY A 94 16.71 -6.48 -16.83
CA GLY A 94 17.60 -5.49 -17.43
C GLY A 94 16.87 -4.20 -17.76
N LEU A 95 17.26 -3.10 -17.15
CA LEU A 95 16.85 -1.76 -17.56
C LEU A 95 17.74 -1.31 -18.71
N VAL A 96 17.13 -0.84 -19.79
CA VAL A 96 17.85 -0.47 -21.02
C VAL A 96 17.92 1.04 -21.17
N THR A 97 19.11 1.57 -21.43
CA THR A 97 19.33 2.96 -21.83
C THR A 97 19.95 2.99 -23.22
N ALA A 98 19.24 3.55 -24.20
CA ALA A 98 19.74 3.73 -25.55
C ALA A 98 20.65 4.96 -25.63
N LEU A 99 21.90 4.78 -26.03
CA LEU A 99 22.88 5.85 -26.14
C LEU A 99 22.72 6.68 -27.43
N GLU A 100 22.02 6.14 -28.43
CA GLU A 100 21.76 6.78 -29.71
C GLU A 100 20.33 6.47 -30.19
N GLY A 101 19.73 7.38 -30.96
CA GLY A 101 18.38 7.22 -31.47
C GLY A 101 17.74 8.55 -31.83
N SER A 102 16.46 8.50 -32.20
CA SER A 102 15.63 9.69 -32.38
C SER A 102 15.52 10.47 -31.07
N ARG A 103 15.33 11.79 -31.17
CA ARG A 103 15.06 12.61 -29.99
C ARG A 103 13.68 12.26 -29.42
N ARG A 104 13.64 11.95 -28.13
CA ARG A 104 12.39 11.82 -27.38
C ARG A 104 11.67 13.17 -27.27
N PRO A 105 10.34 13.17 -27.15
CA PRO A 105 9.59 14.34 -26.70
C PRO A 105 10.07 14.81 -25.32
N ALA A 106 10.15 16.13 -25.10
CA ALA A 106 10.60 16.70 -23.82
C ALA A 106 9.70 16.30 -22.63
N GLU A 107 8.43 16.04 -22.90
CA GLU A 107 7.42 15.68 -21.90
C GLU A 107 7.53 14.22 -21.43
N ARG A 108 8.25 13.37 -22.15
CA ARG A 108 8.35 11.94 -21.85
C ARG A 108 9.79 11.52 -21.50
N PRO A 109 10.08 11.21 -20.22
CA PRO A 109 11.42 10.83 -19.79
C PRO A 109 11.83 9.41 -20.20
N PHE A 110 10.91 8.60 -20.75
CA PHE A 110 11.19 7.24 -21.24
C PHE A 110 10.96 7.07 -22.76
N GLY A 111 11.82 6.27 -23.38
CA GLY A 111 11.83 5.98 -24.81
C GLY A 111 10.87 4.84 -25.11
N MET A 112 10.04 4.97 -26.14
CA MET A 112 9.08 3.92 -26.49
C MET A 112 9.76 2.70 -27.11
N PRO A 113 9.27 1.50 -26.83
CA PRO A 113 9.79 0.30 -27.46
C PRO A 113 9.52 0.31 -28.95
N VAL A 114 10.47 -0.25 -29.68
CA VAL A 114 10.40 -0.54 -31.11
C VAL A 114 10.69 -2.02 -31.29
N ALA A 115 10.06 -2.68 -32.25
CA ALA A 115 10.33 -4.07 -32.56
C ALA A 115 11.79 -4.24 -33.02
N CYS A 116 12.63 -4.83 -32.15
CA CYS A 116 14.08 -4.94 -32.37
C CYS A 116 14.73 -6.17 -31.69
N ASP A 117 13.97 -7.26 -31.52
CA ASP A 117 14.45 -8.52 -30.92
C ASP A 117 15.13 -8.29 -29.55
N ASP A 118 14.40 -7.66 -28.63
CA ASP A 118 14.89 -7.33 -27.27
C ASP A 118 16.24 -6.57 -27.29
N PHE A 119 16.30 -5.53 -28.12
CA PHE A 119 17.49 -4.68 -28.30
C PHE A 119 18.72 -5.41 -28.87
N GLN A 120 18.58 -6.65 -29.35
CA GLN A 120 19.64 -7.38 -30.04
C GLN A 120 19.83 -6.90 -31.49
N ASP A 121 18.76 -6.40 -32.13
CA ASP A 121 18.84 -5.77 -33.45
C ASP A 121 18.89 -4.23 -33.36
N GLY A 122 20.10 -3.71 -33.18
CA GLY A 122 20.34 -2.26 -33.16
C GLY A 122 19.99 -1.55 -34.47
N VAL A 123 20.00 -2.23 -35.62
CA VAL A 123 19.63 -1.63 -36.90
C VAL A 123 18.12 -1.44 -36.97
N ALA A 124 17.35 -2.46 -36.60
CA ALA A 124 15.90 -2.38 -36.50
C ALA A 124 15.47 -1.31 -35.50
N PHE A 125 16.13 -1.22 -34.33
CA PHE A 125 15.87 -0.17 -33.36
C PHE A 125 16.05 1.24 -33.94
N LEU A 126 17.23 1.55 -34.50
CA LEU A 126 17.51 2.89 -35.02
C LEU A 126 16.65 3.25 -36.25
N ARG A 127 16.45 2.31 -37.17
CA ARG A 127 15.63 2.54 -38.38
C ARG A 127 14.14 2.62 -38.07
N GLY A 128 13.67 1.85 -37.10
CA GLY A 128 12.29 1.85 -36.62
C GLY A 128 11.94 3.07 -35.76
N GLY A 129 12.86 4.02 -35.60
CA GLY A 129 12.61 5.26 -34.87
C GLY A 129 12.86 5.18 -33.37
N GLY A 130 13.61 4.19 -32.91
CA GLY A 130 13.99 4.02 -31.50
C GLY A 130 14.56 5.31 -30.91
N GLU A 131 14.17 5.59 -29.66
CA GLU A 131 14.41 6.89 -29.03
C GLU A 131 15.61 6.82 -28.09
N GLN A 132 16.50 7.82 -28.12
CA GLN A 132 17.66 7.89 -27.25
C GLN A 132 17.27 8.12 -25.78
N GLY A 133 17.90 7.44 -24.83
CA GLY A 133 17.80 7.58 -23.37
C GLY A 133 17.21 6.34 -22.68
N ARG A 134 16.73 6.47 -21.42
CA ARG A 134 16.09 5.35 -20.71
C ARG A 134 14.88 4.83 -21.48
N GLN A 135 14.77 3.52 -21.64
CA GLN A 135 13.68 2.86 -22.35
C GLN A 135 12.58 2.44 -21.38
N VAL A 136 11.35 2.36 -21.88
CA VAL A 136 10.22 1.83 -21.12
C VAL A 136 10.32 0.32 -20.98
N ALA A 137 10.64 -0.38 -22.07
CA ALA A 137 10.76 -1.83 -22.09
C ALA A 137 11.97 -2.30 -21.28
N THR A 138 11.77 -3.41 -20.58
CA THR A 138 12.77 -4.12 -19.79
C THR A 138 13.17 -5.40 -20.51
N LEU A 139 14.34 -5.93 -20.16
CA LEU A 139 14.79 -7.24 -20.61
C LEU A 139 14.45 -8.29 -19.56
N PRO A 140 13.77 -9.39 -19.92
CA PRO A 140 13.45 -10.45 -18.97
C PRO A 140 14.70 -11.18 -18.47
N GLY A 141 14.62 -11.69 -17.25
CA GLY A 141 15.68 -12.46 -16.60
C GLY A 141 15.83 -13.88 -17.15
N GLY A 142 16.92 -14.53 -16.76
CA GLY A 142 17.20 -15.94 -17.12
C GLY A 142 17.72 -16.15 -18.54
N ALA A 143 17.99 -15.09 -19.28
CA ALA A 143 18.44 -15.15 -20.67
C ALA A 143 19.79 -14.41 -20.90
N SER A 144 20.42 -14.74 -22.03
CA SER A 144 21.63 -14.06 -22.51
C SER A 144 21.33 -13.36 -23.83
N TYR A 145 21.66 -12.08 -23.91
CA TYR A 145 21.31 -11.21 -25.02
C TYR A 145 22.54 -10.76 -25.81
N ARG A 146 22.42 -10.77 -27.13
CA ARG A 146 23.46 -10.37 -28.09
C ARG A 146 23.45 -8.86 -28.36
N ILE A 147 23.55 -8.09 -27.29
CA ILE A 147 23.34 -6.63 -27.32
C ILE A 147 24.64 -5.90 -27.70
N ASN A 148 24.50 -4.87 -28.54
CA ASN A 148 25.57 -3.91 -28.81
C ASN A 148 25.70 -2.93 -27.63
N THR A 149 26.66 -3.18 -26.73
CA THR A 149 26.85 -2.34 -25.52
C THR A 149 27.32 -0.93 -25.80
N LEU A 150 27.78 -0.63 -27.03
CA LEU A 150 28.09 0.73 -27.46
C LEU A 150 26.84 1.49 -27.94
N LEU A 151 25.72 0.79 -28.17
CA LEU A 151 24.42 1.38 -28.48
C LEU A 151 23.48 1.37 -27.27
N PHE A 152 23.48 0.30 -26.48
CA PHE A 152 22.61 0.11 -25.34
C PHE A 152 23.41 -0.15 -24.07
N GLU A 153 23.15 0.65 -23.05
CA GLU A 153 23.63 0.42 -21.70
C GLU A 153 22.57 -0.38 -20.94
N ILE A 154 22.99 -1.47 -20.28
CA ILE A 154 22.11 -2.38 -19.57
C ILE A 154 22.45 -2.37 -18.09
N GLU A 155 21.49 -1.98 -17.28
CA GLU A 155 21.57 -2.00 -15.82
C GLU A 155 20.75 -3.18 -15.30
N THR A 156 21.38 -4.10 -14.57
CA THR A 156 20.70 -5.32 -14.09
C THR A 156 20.22 -5.13 -12.65
N VAL A 157 18.91 -5.10 -12.45
CA VAL A 157 18.26 -4.83 -11.15
C VAL A 157 17.44 -6.04 -10.69
N PRO A 158 17.23 -6.25 -9.37
CA PRO A 158 16.34 -7.31 -8.89
C PRO A 158 14.90 -7.10 -9.36
N ARG A 159 14.17 -8.21 -9.58
CA ARG A 159 12.72 -8.18 -9.82
C ARG A 159 12.00 -7.61 -8.60
N THR A 160 10.87 -6.96 -8.85
CA THR A 160 9.99 -6.53 -7.75
C THR A 160 9.29 -7.74 -7.17
N TYR A 161 9.53 -8.04 -5.90
CA TYR A 161 8.81 -9.07 -5.17
C TYR A 161 7.77 -8.43 -4.26
N VAL A 162 6.55 -8.96 -4.26
CA VAL A 162 5.54 -8.59 -3.27
C VAL A 162 5.32 -9.81 -2.39
N PRO A 163 5.61 -9.75 -1.07
CA PRO A 163 5.42 -10.88 -0.18
C PRO A 163 3.98 -11.44 -0.18
N PRO A 164 3.79 -12.74 0.10
CA PRO A 164 2.45 -13.31 0.21
C PRO A 164 1.68 -12.73 1.41
N GLY A 165 0.36 -12.56 1.27
CA GLY A 165 -0.49 -11.96 2.30
C GLY A 165 -0.34 -10.44 2.44
N THR A 166 0.33 -9.80 1.48
CA THR A 166 0.51 -8.35 1.40
C THR A 166 0.15 -7.84 0.01
N VAL A 167 0.04 -6.52 -0.13
CA VAL A 167 -0.22 -5.84 -1.39
C VAL A 167 0.93 -4.88 -1.71
N GLY A 168 1.28 -4.76 -2.99
CA GLY A 168 2.22 -3.74 -3.47
C GLY A 168 1.47 -2.52 -3.97
N LEU A 169 1.87 -1.32 -3.53
CA LEU A 169 1.33 -0.07 -4.02
C LEU A 169 2.20 0.49 -5.13
N VAL A 170 1.60 1.12 -6.13
CA VAL A 170 2.31 1.66 -7.29
C VAL A 170 2.12 3.17 -7.39
N LEU A 171 3.23 3.91 -7.51
CA LEU A 171 3.26 5.30 -7.94
C LEU A 171 3.93 5.40 -9.30
N ALA A 172 3.28 6.08 -10.25
CA ALA A 172 3.87 6.31 -11.56
C ALA A 172 4.65 7.63 -11.57
N ASP A 173 5.93 7.55 -11.92
CA ASP A 173 6.79 8.74 -12.06
C ASP A 173 6.64 9.43 -13.42
N ALA A 174 6.21 8.67 -14.44
CA ALA A 174 6.01 9.17 -15.78
C ALA A 174 4.58 8.92 -16.29
N GLY A 175 4.18 9.70 -17.31
CA GLY A 175 2.82 9.73 -17.83
C GLY A 175 2.30 11.15 -17.91
N LEU A 176 1.02 11.29 -18.23
CA LEU A 176 0.33 12.58 -18.19
C LEU A 176 0.27 13.12 -16.76
N PRO A 177 0.26 14.45 -16.55
CA PRO A 177 0.05 15.00 -15.21
C PRO A 177 -1.32 14.57 -14.67
N CYS A 178 -1.37 14.16 -13.41
CA CYS A 178 -2.64 13.93 -12.72
C CYS A 178 -3.37 15.28 -12.57
N PRO A 179 -4.68 15.37 -12.89
CA PRO A 179 -5.46 16.57 -12.63
C PRO A 179 -5.40 16.99 -11.15
N PRO A 180 -5.32 18.31 -10.86
CA PRO A 180 -5.30 18.78 -9.49
C PRO A 180 -6.60 18.40 -8.75
N GLY A 181 -6.49 18.04 -7.47
CA GLY A 181 -7.62 17.66 -6.64
C GLY A 181 -8.07 16.20 -6.77
N MET A 182 -7.48 15.41 -7.67
CA MET A 182 -7.74 13.97 -7.76
C MET A 182 -6.81 13.17 -6.84
N PRO A 183 -7.34 12.28 -5.99
CA PRO A 183 -6.51 11.47 -5.08
C PRO A 183 -5.76 10.33 -5.78
N PHE A 184 -6.24 9.89 -6.95
CA PHE A 184 -5.67 8.81 -7.74
C PHE A 184 -5.52 9.21 -9.21
N ALA A 185 -4.49 8.66 -9.83
CA ALA A 185 -4.32 8.64 -11.26
C ALA A 185 -5.37 7.75 -11.93
N ARG A 186 -5.64 8.00 -13.22
CA ARG A 186 -6.47 7.13 -14.05
C ARG A 186 -5.86 5.74 -14.17
N HIS A 187 -6.68 4.71 -13.97
CA HIS A 187 -6.29 3.32 -14.21
C HIS A 187 -6.08 3.05 -15.71
N VAL A 188 -5.02 2.29 -16.02
CA VAL A 188 -4.73 1.78 -17.36
C VAL A 188 -4.32 0.33 -17.23
N ALA A 189 -5.00 -0.57 -17.95
CA ALA A 189 -4.63 -1.97 -18.01
C ALA A 189 -3.29 -2.12 -18.74
N CYS A 190 -2.28 -2.66 -18.05
CA CYS A 190 -0.90 -2.71 -18.53
C CYS A 190 -0.10 -3.89 -17.95
N ASP A 191 -0.75 -5.04 -17.78
CA ASP A 191 -0.14 -6.28 -17.27
C ASP A 191 0.57 -6.07 -15.91
N ASP A 192 -0.19 -5.57 -14.93
CA ASP A 192 0.30 -5.25 -13.58
C ASP A 192 1.56 -4.35 -13.58
N PHE A 193 1.55 -3.34 -14.44
CA PHE A 193 2.62 -2.35 -14.63
C PHE A 193 3.93 -2.92 -15.20
N GLN A 194 3.92 -4.18 -15.67
CA GLN A 194 5.05 -4.78 -16.38
C GLN A 194 5.15 -4.25 -17.81
N ASP A 195 4.02 -3.96 -18.48
CA ASP A 195 4.00 -3.27 -19.78
C ASP A 195 3.85 -1.75 -19.61
N GLY A 196 4.97 -1.09 -19.27
CA GLY A 196 5.01 0.37 -19.19
C GLY A 196 4.65 1.06 -20.52
N ALA A 197 4.78 0.39 -21.67
CA ALA A 197 4.48 1.00 -22.96
C ALA A 197 2.98 1.03 -23.21
N ALA A 198 2.26 -0.03 -22.81
CA ALA A 198 0.79 -0.03 -22.76
C ALA A 198 0.28 1.03 -21.79
N PHE A 199 0.90 1.18 -20.61
CA PHE A 199 0.55 2.22 -19.65
C PHE A 199 0.63 3.63 -20.26
N LEU A 200 1.76 3.97 -20.88
CA LEU A 200 1.96 5.30 -21.48
C LEU A 200 1.08 5.51 -22.72
N ARG A 201 0.92 4.49 -23.59
CA ARG A 201 0.02 4.57 -24.76
C ARG A 201 -1.45 4.70 -24.37
N GLY A 202 -1.84 4.08 -23.27
CA GLY A 202 -3.21 4.14 -22.73
C GLY A 202 -3.55 5.45 -22.04
N GLY A 203 -2.62 6.42 -21.99
CA GLY A 203 -2.82 7.70 -21.32
C GLY A 203 -2.66 7.61 -19.80
N GLY A 204 -1.75 6.74 -19.33
CA GLY A 204 -1.40 6.62 -17.91
C GLY A 204 -0.96 7.96 -17.31
N GLN A 205 -1.32 8.18 -16.05
CA GLN A 205 -1.07 9.43 -15.35
C GLN A 205 -0.07 9.23 -14.21
N ARG A 206 0.72 10.27 -13.93
CA ARG A 206 1.69 10.31 -12.83
C ARG A 206 0.97 10.31 -11.47
N GLY A 207 1.61 9.76 -10.45
CA GLY A 207 1.10 9.72 -9.07
C GLY A 207 0.53 8.36 -8.67
N ARG A 208 -0.24 8.35 -7.57
CA ARG A 208 -0.78 7.15 -6.93
C ARG A 208 -1.72 6.41 -7.87
N GLN A 209 -1.43 5.14 -8.14
CA GLN A 209 -2.28 4.30 -8.95
C GLN A 209 -3.36 3.63 -8.07
N PRO A 210 -4.59 3.48 -8.59
CA PRO A 210 -5.67 2.82 -7.86
C PRO A 210 -5.49 1.29 -7.83
N ALA A 211 -4.80 0.71 -8.80
CA ALA A 211 -4.49 -0.72 -8.84
C ALA A 211 -3.33 -1.08 -7.90
N ILE A 212 -3.42 -2.28 -7.34
CA ILE A 212 -2.41 -2.88 -6.48
C ILE A 212 -1.70 -4.02 -7.21
N LEU A 213 -0.53 -4.38 -6.73
CA LEU A 213 0.14 -5.63 -7.09
C LEU A 213 -0.25 -6.69 -6.07
N ALA A 214 -0.69 -7.86 -6.54
CA ALA A 214 -1.02 -8.98 -5.68
C ALA A 214 0.24 -9.57 -5.01
N GLY A 215 0.09 -10.02 -3.76
CA GLY A 215 1.15 -10.68 -3.01
C GLY A 215 1.50 -12.08 -3.52
N GLY A 216 2.71 -12.52 -3.19
CA GLY A 216 3.22 -13.86 -3.51
C GLY A 216 3.79 -14.02 -4.91
N ALA A 217 4.06 -12.93 -5.63
CA ALA A 217 4.53 -12.94 -7.00
C ALA A 217 5.76 -12.04 -7.22
N HIS A 218 6.51 -12.34 -8.28
CA HIS A 218 7.57 -11.49 -8.81
C HIS A 218 7.11 -10.80 -10.09
N TYR A 219 7.38 -9.51 -10.20
CA TYR A 219 6.99 -8.67 -11.32
C TYR A 219 8.20 -8.05 -12.01
N ASP A 220 8.15 -8.00 -13.34
CA ASP A 220 9.17 -7.41 -14.22
C ASP A 220 8.98 -5.91 -14.43
N ILE A 221 8.75 -5.19 -13.33
CA ILE A 221 8.42 -3.76 -13.33
C ILE A 221 9.68 -2.92 -13.51
N ASN A 222 9.61 -1.96 -14.45
CA ASN A 222 10.62 -0.92 -14.57
C ASN A 222 10.50 0.07 -13.38
N ARG A 223 11.29 -0.16 -12.32
CA ARG A 223 11.27 0.68 -11.10
C ARG A 223 11.68 2.14 -11.33
N ALA A 224 12.24 2.48 -12.48
CA ALA A 224 12.49 3.88 -12.83
C ALA A 224 11.22 4.58 -13.36
N LEU A 225 10.26 3.83 -13.89
CA LEU A 225 8.97 4.33 -14.37
C LEU A 225 7.88 4.26 -13.28
N PHE A 226 7.92 3.20 -12.47
CA PHE A 226 6.96 2.93 -11.41
C PHE A 226 7.69 2.69 -10.09
N GLU A 227 7.50 3.58 -9.13
CA GLU A 227 7.87 3.32 -7.74
C GLU A 227 6.89 2.31 -7.16
N VAL A 228 7.40 1.24 -6.56
CA VAL A 228 6.59 0.22 -5.90
C VAL A 228 6.92 0.22 -4.42
N ILE A 229 5.89 0.38 -3.58
CA ILE A 229 6.00 0.32 -2.12
C ILE A 229 5.51 -1.04 -1.66
N THR A 230 6.37 -1.77 -0.97
CA THR A 230 6.08 -3.10 -0.41
C THR A 230 6.32 -3.11 1.10
N THR A 231 5.91 -4.19 1.78
CA THR A 231 6.21 -4.37 3.21
C THR A 231 7.71 -4.43 3.48
N ASP A 232 8.49 -4.99 2.56
CA ASP A 232 9.95 -5.07 2.72
C ASP A 232 10.56 -3.66 2.75
N ASP A 233 10.03 -2.72 1.96
CA ASP A 233 10.47 -1.31 1.97
C ASP A 233 10.07 -0.60 3.28
N ALA A 234 8.86 -0.86 3.78
CA ALA A 234 8.38 -0.31 5.04
C ALA A 234 9.16 -0.85 6.25
N ASP A 235 9.48 -2.15 6.25
CA ASP A 235 10.27 -2.81 7.29
C ASP A 235 11.71 -2.27 7.29
N MET A 236 12.32 -2.04 6.12
CA MET A 236 13.63 -1.38 6.02
C MET A 236 13.64 0.04 6.61
N LEU A 237 12.50 0.75 6.54
CA LEU A 237 12.34 2.09 7.10
C LEU A 237 11.89 2.08 8.59
N ASN A 238 11.74 0.90 9.21
CA ASN A 238 11.16 0.72 10.54
C ASN A 238 9.76 1.35 10.71
N ASP A 239 8.99 1.45 9.63
CA ASP A 239 7.62 1.97 9.67
C ASP A 239 6.61 0.82 9.82
N GLN A 240 6.42 0.39 11.06
CA GLN A 240 5.46 -0.66 11.40
C GLN A 240 4.01 -0.28 11.14
N ALA A 241 3.69 1.01 11.03
CA ALA A 241 2.33 1.45 10.71
C ALA A 241 2.06 1.24 9.22
N ALA A 242 2.98 1.68 8.34
CA ALA A 242 2.90 1.44 6.91
C ALA A 242 2.91 -0.06 6.58
N ALA A 243 3.78 -0.86 7.21
CA ALA A 243 3.84 -2.30 6.99
C ALA A 243 2.52 -3.02 7.34
N ARG A 244 1.81 -2.56 8.38
CA ARG A 244 0.48 -3.09 8.75
C ARG A 244 -0.59 -2.75 7.72
N GLN A 245 -0.55 -1.55 7.14
CA GLN A 245 -1.52 -1.11 6.13
C GLN A 245 -1.39 -1.87 4.80
N LEU A 246 -0.19 -2.36 4.49
CA LEU A 246 0.09 -3.13 3.28
C LEU A 246 -0.27 -4.62 3.40
N ARG A 247 -0.72 -5.10 4.57
CA ARG A 247 -1.21 -6.47 4.72
C ARG A 247 -2.61 -6.60 4.14
N GLU A 248 -2.92 -7.78 3.63
CA GLU A 248 -4.30 -8.10 3.23
C GLU A 248 -5.24 -7.98 4.44
N ILE A 249 -6.45 -7.49 4.18
CA ILE A 249 -7.43 -7.21 5.23
C ILE A 249 -8.19 -8.50 5.53
N ALA A 250 -7.91 -9.10 6.69
CA ALA A 250 -8.63 -10.27 7.19
C ALA A 250 -9.78 -9.84 8.11
N ILE A 251 -11.02 -10.20 7.74
CA ILE A 251 -12.20 -9.97 8.57
C ILE A 251 -12.35 -11.16 9.54
N PRO A 252 -12.29 -10.94 10.86
CA PRO A 252 -12.42 -12.02 11.82
C PRO A 252 -13.77 -12.74 11.72
N ALA A 253 -13.85 -13.96 12.25
CA ALA A 253 -15.13 -14.63 12.44
C ALA A 253 -16.03 -13.78 13.35
N ARG A 254 -17.35 -13.83 13.10
CA ARG A 254 -18.38 -13.08 13.85
C ARG A 254 -18.22 -11.55 13.75
N HIS A 255 -17.49 -11.05 12.75
CA HIS A 255 -17.36 -9.63 12.43
C HIS A 255 -17.71 -9.38 10.97
N VAL A 256 -18.26 -8.21 10.68
CA VAL A 256 -18.44 -7.72 9.32
C VAL A 256 -17.47 -6.56 9.08
N GLY A 257 -16.86 -6.47 7.89
CA GLY A 257 -15.94 -5.38 7.55
C GLY A 257 -16.70 -4.19 6.97
N VAL A 258 -16.88 -3.12 7.74
CA VAL A 258 -17.46 -1.87 7.22
C VAL A 258 -16.38 -1.10 6.47
N VAL A 259 -16.60 -0.83 5.19
CA VAL A 259 -15.63 -0.16 4.32
C VAL A 259 -15.81 1.36 4.37
N ILE A 260 -14.70 2.09 4.49
CA ILE A 260 -14.62 3.54 4.49
C ILE A 260 -13.69 3.95 3.34
N THR A 261 -14.21 4.56 2.29
CA THR A 261 -13.42 4.94 1.13
C THR A 261 -12.93 6.38 1.24
N SER A 262 -11.65 6.61 0.93
CA SER A 262 -10.99 7.92 0.95
C SER A 262 -11.22 8.74 -0.32
N ALA A 263 -11.68 8.11 -1.40
CA ALA A 263 -11.93 8.74 -2.71
C ALA A 263 -13.32 8.41 -3.25
N GLY A 264 -13.91 9.34 -4.01
CA GLY A 264 -15.23 9.23 -4.62
C GLY A 264 -15.92 10.58 -4.72
N ALA A 265 -17.17 10.58 -5.19
CA ALA A 265 -18.03 11.76 -5.12
C ALA A 265 -18.27 12.16 -3.66
N GLU A 266 -18.51 13.46 -3.43
CA GLU A 266 -18.81 13.96 -2.08
C GLU A 266 -20.07 13.28 -1.51
N PRO A 267 -20.12 13.04 -0.19
CA PRO A 267 -21.31 12.50 0.46
C PRO A 267 -22.53 13.39 0.19
N GLY A 268 -23.69 12.77 -0.07
CA GLY A 268 -24.94 13.50 -0.20
C GLY A 268 -25.39 14.06 1.14
N ALA A 269 -25.97 15.27 1.15
CA ALA A 269 -26.50 15.86 2.37
C ALA A 269 -27.57 14.95 2.99
N GLY A 270 -27.35 14.51 4.23
CA GLY A 270 -28.26 13.61 4.96
C GLY A 270 -28.16 12.12 4.58
N GLU A 271 -27.25 11.74 3.69
CA GLU A 271 -26.97 10.34 3.33
C GLU A 271 -25.54 9.98 3.75
N PRO A 272 -25.32 9.62 5.03
CA PRO A 272 -23.98 9.40 5.57
C PRO A 272 -23.34 8.09 5.08
N VAL A 273 -24.13 7.20 4.47
CA VAL A 273 -23.68 5.92 3.90
C VAL A 273 -23.82 5.96 2.37
N GLY A 274 -22.75 5.59 1.67
CA GLY A 274 -22.70 5.50 0.21
C GLY A 274 -23.70 4.51 -0.40
N PRO A 275 -24.11 4.70 -1.67
CA PRO A 275 -24.97 3.76 -2.37
C PRO A 275 -24.27 2.42 -2.64
N LEU A 276 -25.04 1.40 -3.02
CA LEU A 276 -24.46 0.16 -3.56
C LEU A 276 -23.91 0.44 -4.96
N VAL A 277 -22.69 -0.01 -5.22
CA VAL A 277 -22.03 0.12 -6.52
C VAL A 277 -21.69 -1.29 -6.99
N GLU A 278 -22.10 -1.68 -8.19
CA GLU A 278 -21.82 -3.04 -8.67
C GLU A 278 -20.50 -3.12 -9.43
N GLY A 279 -19.90 -4.31 -9.47
CA GLY A 279 -18.81 -4.66 -10.39
C GLY A 279 -17.39 -4.31 -9.95
N HIS A 280 -17.20 -3.73 -8.76
CA HIS A 280 -15.87 -3.40 -8.21
C HIS A 280 -15.21 -4.53 -7.39
N ASP A 281 -15.80 -5.73 -7.42
CA ASP A 281 -15.34 -6.95 -6.74
C ASP A 281 -14.90 -6.72 -5.29
N GLY A 282 -15.81 -6.27 -4.42
CA GLY A 282 -15.50 -6.06 -3.00
C GLY A 282 -14.41 -5.01 -2.77
N TYR A 283 -14.33 -4.01 -3.65
CA TYR A 283 -13.42 -2.84 -3.58
C TYR A 283 -11.99 -3.12 -4.07
N ARG A 284 -11.75 -4.32 -4.63
CA ARG A 284 -10.48 -4.68 -5.27
C ARG A 284 -10.22 -3.94 -6.58
N LEU A 285 -11.28 -3.40 -7.19
CA LEU A 285 -11.19 -2.59 -8.41
C LEU A 285 -11.64 -1.14 -8.12
N PRO A 286 -10.82 -0.30 -7.44
CA PRO A 286 -11.21 1.06 -7.08
C PRO A 286 -11.61 1.92 -8.29
N TRP A 287 -11.00 1.71 -9.45
CA TRP A 287 -11.35 2.46 -10.66
C TRP A 287 -12.78 2.18 -11.13
N VAL A 288 -13.27 0.93 -11.03
CA VAL A 288 -14.66 0.60 -11.36
C VAL A 288 -15.62 1.26 -10.37
N PHE A 289 -15.27 1.27 -9.07
CA PHE A 289 -16.06 1.95 -8.05
C PHE A 289 -16.17 3.46 -8.32
N LEU A 290 -15.06 4.11 -8.62
CA LEU A 290 -15.01 5.55 -8.90
C LEU A 290 -15.74 5.92 -10.20
N GLU A 291 -15.54 5.16 -11.29
CA GLU A 291 -16.21 5.39 -12.58
C GLU A 291 -17.72 5.23 -12.52
N ARG A 292 -18.22 4.39 -11.60
CA ARG A 292 -19.66 4.15 -11.39
C ARG A 292 -20.29 5.10 -10.36
N GLY A 293 -19.61 6.17 -9.98
CA GLY A 293 -20.15 7.19 -9.08
C GLY A 293 -20.13 6.80 -7.60
N GLY A 294 -19.21 5.93 -7.20
CA GLY A 294 -18.96 5.63 -5.79
C GLY A 294 -18.65 6.89 -4.99
N ARG A 295 -19.11 6.92 -3.74
CA ARG A 295 -19.00 8.08 -2.86
C ARG A 295 -17.89 7.90 -1.84
N ARG A 296 -17.25 9.00 -1.43
CA ARG A 296 -16.32 9.01 -0.30
C ARG A 296 -17.06 8.75 1.01
N GLY A 297 -16.40 8.14 2.00
CA GLY A 297 -16.95 7.88 3.33
C GLY A 297 -17.38 6.42 3.54
N VAL A 298 -18.30 6.20 4.47
CA VAL A 298 -18.76 4.86 4.85
C VAL A 298 -19.63 4.26 3.75
N GLN A 299 -19.42 2.98 3.43
CA GLN A 299 -20.12 2.29 2.35
C GLN A 299 -21.20 1.34 2.86
N ARG A 300 -22.26 1.16 2.05
CA ARG A 300 -23.36 0.24 2.36
C ARG A 300 -22.98 -1.22 2.19
N GLU A 301 -22.22 -1.53 1.14
CA GLU A 301 -21.68 -2.88 0.96
C GLU A 301 -20.57 -3.11 1.98
N THR A 302 -20.64 -4.28 2.62
CA THR A 302 -19.70 -4.68 3.67
C THR A 302 -18.94 -5.93 3.24
N LEU A 303 -17.75 -6.11 3.81
CA LEU A 303 -16.95 -7.31 3.57
C LEU A 303 -17.44 -8.45 4.46
N PRO A 304 -17.63 -9.66 3.91
CA PRO A 304 -18.20 -10.79 4.64
C PRO A 304 -17.27 -11.26 5.76
N GLN A 305 -17.85 -11.84 6.81
CA GLN A 305 -17.08 -12.41 7.92
C GLN A 305 -16.14 -13.54 7.46
N GLY A 306 -14.98 -13.69 8.11
CA GLY A 306 -14.04 -14.78 7.83
C GLY A 306 -13.41 -14.73 6.44
N SER A 307 -13.37 -13.56 5.80
CA SER A 307 -12.82 -13.37 4.46
C SER A 307 -11.55 -12.54 4.49
N VAL A 308 -10.73 -12.67 3.44
CA VAL A 308 -9.48 -11.93 3.25
C VAL A 308 -9.57 -11.13 1.96
N HIS A 309 -9.20 -9.85 2.02
CA HIS A 309 -9.32 -8.93 0.88
C HIS A 309 -8.02 -8.15 0.65
N PRO A 310 -7.39 -8.27 -0.53
CA PRO A 310 -6.31 -7.39 -0.94
C PRO A 310 -6.90 -6.06 -1.40
N LEU A 311 -6.89 -5.06 -0.51
CA LEU A 311 -7.41 -3.73 -0.81
C LEU A 311 -6.27 -2.72 -0.89
N ASN A 312 -6.48 -1.65 -1.68
CA ASN A 312 -5.56 -0.53 -1.71
C ASN A 312 -5.76 0.33 -0.45
N PRO A 313 -4.82 0.36 0.52
CA PRO A 313 -4.93 1.19 1.72
C PRO A 313 -4.98 2.69 1.44
N TRP A 314 -4.57 3.21 0.29
CA TRP A 314 -4.84 4.63 -0.01
C TRP A 314 -6.31 4.90 -0.34
N PHE A 315 -7.04 3.87 -0.74
CA PHE A 315 -8.41 3.98 -1.23
C PHE A 315 -9.43 3.59 -0.18
N ALA A 316 -9.20 2.48 0.53
CA ALA A 316 -10.17 1.91 1.45
C ALA A 316 -9.55 1.60 2.83
N ALA A 317 -10.26 2.02 3.86
CA ALA A 317 -10.13 1.54 5.22
C ALA A 317 -11.26 0.55 5.52
N VAL A 318 -11.03 -0.39 6.42
CA VAL A 318 -12.03 -1.35 6.86
C VAL A 318 -12.07 -1.40 8.38
N LEU A 319 -13.25 -1.14 8.95
CA LEU A 319 -13.51 -1.27 10.37
C LEU A 319 -14.31 -2.55 10.64
N PRO A 320 -13.74 -3.55 11.34
CA PRO A 320 -14.46 -4.73 11.77
C PRO A 320 -15.50 -4.38 12.83
N VAL A 321 -16.76 -4.75 12.57
CA VAL A 321 -17.87 -4.58 13.50
C VAL A 321 -18.36 -5.96 13.97
N PRO A 322 -18.41 -6.24 15.29
CA PRO A 322 -18.94 -7.49 15.80
C PRO A 322 -20.44 -7.63 15.48
N VAL A 323 -20.82 -8.76 14.86
CA VAL A 323 -22.22 -9.07 14.49
C VAL A 323 -22.84 -10.13 15.40
N HIS A 324 -22.13 -10.51 16.46
CA HIS A 324 -22.64 -11.41 17.47
C HIS A 324 -23.38 -10.66 18.59
N PRO A 325 -24.19 -11.36 19.39
CA PRO A 325 -24.76 -10.79 20.61
C PRO A 325 -23.66 -10.23 21.52
N LEU A 326 -23.85 -8.99 21.97
CA LEU A 326 -22.97 -8.26 22.87
C LEU A 326 -23.75 -7.85 24.12
N THR A 327 -23.16 -8.08 25.28
CA THR A 327 -23.73 -7.67 26.55
C THR A 327 -23.23 -6.28 26.93
N VAL A 328 -24.13 -5.30 26.88
CA VAL A 328 -23.93 -3.93 27.33
C VAL A 328 -24.38 -3.81 28.77
N ARG A 329 -23.57 -3.20 29.63
CA ARG A 329 -23.89 -3.02 31.05
C ARG A 329 -23.48 -1.64 31.55
N TRP A 330 -24.33 -1.03 32.38
CA TRP A 330 -24.04 0.26 33.02
C TRP A 330 -23.47 0.03 34.43
N GLY A 331 -22.29 0.59 34.73
CA GLY A 331 -21.61 0.45 36.03
C GLY A 331 -20.57 -0.68 36.09
N PRO A 332 -20.00 -1.02 37.26
CA PRO A 332 -18.90 -2.00 37.42
C PRO A 332 -19.35 -3.47 37.43
N GLY A 333 -18.54 -4.40 36.89
CA GLY A 333 -18.89 -5.83 36.70
C GLY A 333 -18.52 -6.42 35.32
N ALA A 334 -18.83 -7.69 35.08
CA ALA A 334 -18.54 -8.37 33.81
C ALA A 334 -19.54 -7.99 32.70
N GLY A 335 -19.05 -7.85 31.46
CA GLY A 335 -19.83 -7.54 30.27
C GLY A 335 -18.92 -7.22 29.08
N ASP A 336 -19.40 -7.39 27.86
CA ASP A 336 -18.61 -7.11 26.65
C ASP A 336 -18.38 -5.59 26.48
N LEU A 337 -19.39 -4.79 26.84
CA LEU A 337 -19.35 -3.34 26.76
C LEU A 337 -19.78 -2.74 28.10
N VAL A 338 -18.82 -2.16 28.81
CA VAL A 338 -19.08 -1.47 30.09
C VAL A 338 -19.22 0.02 29.84
N LEU A 339 -20.41 0.54 30.18
CA LEU A 339 -20.77 1.94 30.08
C LEU A 339 -20.71 2.62 31.46
N PRO A 340 -20.43 3.94 31.51
CA PRO A 340 -20.46 4.68 32.76
C PRO A 340 -21.85 4.55 33.43
N PRO A 341 -21.92 4.47 34.77
CA PRO A 341 -23.19 4.41 35.48
C PRO A 341 -24.01 5.68 35.21
N ILE A 342 -25.34 5.53 35.20
CA ILE A 342 -26.28 6.64 35.06
C ILE A 342 -26.67 7.09 36.46
N ASP A 343 -26.34 8.33 36.81
CA ASP A 343 -26.69 8.93 38.09
C ASP A 343 -28.03 9.69 37.96
N LEU A 344 -29.05 9.24 38.68
CA LEU A 344 -30.38 9.85 38.68
C LEU A 344 -30.62 10.59 39.99
N ALA A 345 -31.00 11.86 39.89
CA ALA A 345 -31.36 12.67 41.06
C ALA A 345 -32.82 12.41 41.47
N MET A 346 -33.03 12.04 42.73
CA MET A 346 -34.36 11.91 43.32
C MET A 346 -34.87 13.26 43.83
N ALA A 347 -36.19 13.46 43.87
CA ALA A 347 -36.83 14.67 44.42
C ALA A 347 -36.41 15.00 45.87
N GLY A 348 -35.90 14.01 46.62
CA GLY A 348 -35.37 14.17 47.98
C GLY A 348 -33.86 14.39 48.09
N GLY A 349 -33.13 14.65 46.99
CA GLY A 349 -31.69 14.96 46.99
C GLY A 349 -30.74 13.75 47.04
N GLY A 350 -31.25 12.52 47.03
CA GLY A 350 -30.44 11.31 46.89
C GLY A 350 -30.13 10.99 45.42
N LEU A 351 -28.98 10.36 45.16
CA LEU A 351 -28.64 9.81 43.84
C LEU A 351 -28.95 8.31 43.81
N VAL A 352 -29.51 7.85 42.70
CA VAL A 352 -29.82 6.43 42.48
C VAL A 352 -29.21 5.99 41.15
N ARG A 353 -28.63 4.79 41.14
CA ARG A 353 -28.02 4.16 39.97
C ARG A 353 -28.85 2.95 39.54
N PRO A 354 -29.41 2.93 38.32
CA PRO A 354 -30.06 1.73 37.80
C PRO A 354 -29.01 0.67 37.44
N ARG A 355 -29.26 -0.57 37.83
CA ARG A 355 -28.45 -1.73 37.41
C ARG A 355 -29.11 -2.39 36.22
N LEU A 356 -28.69 -1.96 35.04
CA LEU A 356 -29.19 -2.44 33.76
C LEU A 356 -28.10 -3.22 33.01
N ALA A 357 -28.45 -4.40 32.54
CA ALA A 357 -27.71 -5.14 31.54
C ALA A 357 -28.64 -5.39 30.34
N MET A 358 -28.11 -5.33 29.13
CA MET A 358 -28.83 -5.74 27.93
C MET A 358 -27.91 -6.50 27.00
N THR A 359 -28.51 -7.40 26.24
CA THR A 359 -27.84 -8.06 25.12
C THR A 359 -28.41 -7.50 23.83
N LEU A 360 -27.55 -6.90 23.01
CA LEU A 360 -27.90 -6.40 21.68
C LEU A 360 -27.12 -7.13 20.60
N ARG A 361 -27.64 -7.15 19.39
CA ARG A 361 -26.95 -7.64 18.19
C ARG A 361 -27.06 -6.58 17.10
N VAL A 362 -25.94 -6.27 16.46
CA VAL A 362 -25.88 -5.39 15.29
C VAL A 362 -25.90 -6.27 14.05
N PRO A 363 -27.00 -6.31 13.27
CA PRO A 363 -27.01 -7.02 11.99
C PRO A 363 -26.01 -6.39 11.00
N PRO A 364 -25.49 -7.17 10.03
CA PRO A 364 -24.57 -6.66 9.02
C PRO A 364 -25.08 -5.44 8.26
N GLU A 365 -26.38 -5.36 8.01
CA GLU A 365 -27.05 -4.28 7.27
C GLU A 365 -27.11 -2.97 8.07
N ALA A 366 -27.09 -3.06 9.41
CA ALA A 366 -27.10 -1.92 10.32
C ALA A 366 -25.69 -1.36 10.59
N ALA A 367 -24.66 -2.20 10.48
CA ALA A 367 -23.28 -1.85 10.83
C ALA A 367 -22.76 -0.58 10.11
N PRO A 368 -22.98 -0.38 8.80
CA PRO A 368 -22.57 0.86 8.12
C PRO A 368 -23.18 2.12 8.74
N GLY A 369 -24.47 2.10 9.09
CA GLY A 369 -25.14 3.26 9.69
C GLY A 369 -24.56 3.60 11.06
N VAL A 370 -24.30 2.57 11.89
CA VAL A 370 -23.66 2.74 13.21
C VAL A 370 -22.27 3.36 13.08
N VAL A 371 -21.46 2.89 12.12
CA VAL A 371 -20.11 3.42 11.88
C VAL A 371 -20.15 4.84 11.31
N ALA A 372 -21.13 5.17 10.46
CA ALA A 372 -21.20 6.49 9.86
C ALA A 372 -21.49 7.60 10.90
N GLU A 373 -22.29 7.30 11.92
CA GLU A 373 -22.63 8.27 12.98
C GLU A 373 -21.67 8.20 14.17
N PHE A 374 -21.37 6.99 14.66
CA PHE A 374 -20.64 6.77 15.91
C PHE A 374 -19.22 6.29 15.68
N GLY A 375 -18.82 6.07 14.43
CA GLY A 375 -17.44 5.78 14.07
C GLY A 375 -16.53 6.97 14.35
N GLY A 376 -15.24 6.70 14.37
CA GLY A 376 -14.22 7.70 14.61
C GLY A 376 -12.89 7.02 14.73
N LEU A 377 -11.91 7.55 14.02
CA LEU A 377 -10.56 7.03 14.01
C LEU A 377 -9.90 7.33 15.36
N ARG A 378 -9.15 6.36 15.91
CA ARG A 378 -8.22 6.62 17.01
C ARG A 378 -7.23 7.68 16.53
N GLU A 379 -6.67 8.48 17.44
CA GLU A 379 -5.68 9.51 17.07
C GLU A 379 -4.50 8.92 16.29
N ALA A 380 -4.07 7.70 16.62
CA ALA A 380 -3.03 6.96 15.88
C ALA A 380 -3.44 6.56 14.44
N ASP A 381 -4.75 6.44 14.17
CA ASP A 381 -5.30 6.05 12.87
C ASP A 381 -5.74 7.28 12.04
N ARG A 382 -5.66 8.50 12.59
CA ARG A 382 -6.01 9.73 11.85
C ARG A 382 -5.05 10.04 10.71
N ASP A 383 -3.79 9.66 10.88
CA ASP A 383 -2.75 9.80 9.86
C ASP A 383 -2.68 8.58 8.92
N CYS A 384 -3.43 7.51 9.24
CA CYS A 384 -3.52 6.33 8.40
C CYS A 384 -4.43 6.62 7.19
N LEU A 385 -3.86 6.53 5.98
CA LEU A 385 -4.60 6.78 4.73
C LEU A 385 -5.63 5.67 4.42
N GLY A 386 -5.53 4.50 5.08
CA GLY A 386 -6.50 3.41 5.07
C GLY A 386 -5.93 2.08 5.60
N GLY A 387 -6.52 0.93 5.24
CA GLY A 387 -6.19 -0.40 5.78
C GLY A 387 -7.16 -0.92 6.86
N LEU A 388 -6.78 -1.95 7.61
CA LEU A 388 -7.59 -2.48 8.72
C LEU A 388 -7.54 -1.52 9.92
N LEU A 389 -8.69 -0.98 10.30
CA LEU A 389 -8.84 -0.08 11.44
C LEU A 389 -9.22 -0.85 12.70
N GLU A 390 -8.70 -0.40 13.84
CA GLU A 390 -9.07 -0.93 15.15
C GLU A 390 -9.75 0.16 15.97
N ASP A 391 -11.08 0.24 15.94
CA ASP A 391 -11.82 1.09 16.88
C ASP A 391 -12.73 0.28 17.81
N PRO A 392 -12.24 -0.10 19.01
CA PRO A 392 -13.05 -0.81 20.00
C PRO A 392 -14.16 0.07 20.58
N LEU A 393 -14.15 1.38 20.33
CA LEU A 393 -15.06 2.33 20.95
C LEU A 393 -16.29 2.65 20.10
N THR A 394 -16.35 2.27 18.82
CA THR A 394 -17.50 2.58 17.96
C THR A 394 -18.80 2.07 18.59
N ILE A 395 -18.86 0.78 18.95
CA ILE A 395 -20.08 0.19 19.54
C ILE A 395 -20.33 0.74 20.94
N ARG A 396 -19.29 1.08 21.69
CA ARG A 396 -19.44 1.74 22.99
C ARG A 396 -20.06 3.13 22.86
N ARG A 397 -19.64 3.91 21.85
CA ARG A 397 -20.18 5.25 21.55
C ARG A 397 -21.62 5.17 21.06
N PHE A 398 -21.92 4.22 20.19
CA PHE A 398 -23.29 3.92 19.78
C PHE A 398 -24.17 3.57 20.99
N ALA A 399 -23.74 2.61 21.81
CA ALA A 399 -24.51 2.20 22.98
C ALA A 399 -24.69 3.35 23.97
N ALA A 400 -23.65 4.13 24.27
CA ALA A 400 -23.76 5.29 25.14
C ALA A 400 -24.67 6.39 24.57
N GLY A 401 -24.53 6.71 23.28
CA GLY A 401 -25.23 7.81 22.61
C GLY A 401 -26.71 7.51 22.31
N VAL A 402 -27.05 6.27 21.96
CA VAL A 402 -28.44 5.88 21.65
C VAL A 402 -29.18 5.43 22.90
N LEU A 403 -28.56 4.60 23.73
CA LEU A 403 -29.24 3.98 24.87
C LEU A 403 -29.20 4.87 26.11
N GLY A 404 -28.11 5.61 26.32
CA GLY A 404 -27.95 6.49 27.48
C GLY A 404 -29.10 7.49 27.66
N PRO A 405 -29.43 8.30 26.64
CA PRO A 405 -30.54 9.26 26.72
C PRO A 405 -31.90 8.59 26.95
N VAL A 406 -32.19 7.51 26.22
CA VAL A 406 -33.47 6.78 26.32
C VAL A 406 -33.66 6.21 27.72
N VAL A 407 -32.61 5.60 28.26
CA VAL A 407 -32.60 5.02 29.61
C VAL A 407 -32.77 6.12 30.65
N ALA A 408 -32.02 7.23 30.54
CA ALA A 408 -32.13 8.35 31.47
C ALA A 408 -33.53 8.99 31.48
N GLU A 409 -34.12 9.18 30.30
CA GLU A 409 -35.46 9.75 30.13
C GLU A 409 -36.54 8.83 30.71
N CYS A 410 -36.51 7.53 30.41
CA CYS A 410 -37.43 6.54 31.01
C CYS A 410 -37.39 6.58 32.53
N PHE A 411 -36.18 6.62 33.10
CA PHE A 411 -36.06 6.62 34.55
C PHE A 411 -36.48 7.96 35.18
N ALA A 412 -36.25 9.09 34.51
CA ALA A 412 -36.74 10.39 34.96
C ALA A 412 -38.28 10.41 35.06
N ASP A 413 -38.97 9.86 34.06
CA ASP A 413 -40.44 9.74 34.06
C ASP A 413 -40.94 8.91 35.26
N VAL A 414 -40.24 7.81 35.57
CA VAL A 414 -40.62 6.93 36.69
C VAL A 414 -40.41 7.58 38.05
N VAL A 415 -39.34 8.35 38.21
CA VAL A 415 -39.11 9.14 39.44
C VAL A 415 -40.16 10.24 39.60
N ALA A 416 -40.68 10.79 38.50
CA ALA A 416 -41.67 11.87 38.51
C ALA A 416 -43.11 11.38 38.75
N GLU A 417 -43.54 10.27 38.15
CA GLU A 417 -44.97 9.89 38.08
C GLU A 417 -45.35 8.59 38.80
N ALA A 418 -44.44 7.94 39.52
CA ALA A 418 -44.69 6.65 40.20
C ALA A 418 -45.36 5.62 39.25
N THR A 419 -44.84 5.54 38.02
CA THR A 419 -45.37 4.65 36.99
C THR A 419 -45.21 3.18 37.39
N VAL A 420 -46.33 2.46 37.44
CA VAL A 420 -46.35 0.99 37.42
C VAL A 420 -45.90 0.54 36.02
N GLY A 421 -44.89 -0.33 35.94
CA GLY A 421 -44.43 -0.91 34.66
C GLY A 421 -43.17 -0.28 34.03
N LEU A 422 -42.20 0.11 34.86
CA LEU A 422 -40.90 0.66 34.42
C LEU A 422 -40.14 -0.25 33.44
N VAL A 423 -40.18 -1.57 33.67
CA VAL A 423 -39.42 -2.54 32.85
C VAL A 423 -40.02 -2.60 31.45
N GLU A 424 -41.33 -2.69 31.35
CA GLU A 424 -42.08 -2.70 30.10
C GLU A 424 -41.88 -1.40 29.31
N ALA A 425 -41.86 -0.25 30.00
CA ALA A 425 -41.59 1.05 29.38
C ALA A 425 -40.16 1.15 28.82
N LEU A 426 -39.16 0.67 29.58
CA LEU A 426 -37.77 0.60 29.14
C LEU A 426 -37.62 -0.32 27.93
N GLU A 427 -38.15 -1.54 27.99
CA GLU A 427 -38.11 -2.51 26.88
C GLU A 427 -38.73 -1.93 25.61
N TYR A 428 -39.90 -1.27 25.73
CA TYR A 428 -40.58 -0.66 24.60
C TYR A 428 -39.76 0.48 23.98
N ARG A 429 -39.26 1.43 24.79
CA ARG A 429 -38.54 2.62 24.31
C ARG A 429 -37.15 2.30 23.79
N ILE A 430 -36.41 1.45 24.49
CA ILE A 430 -35.09 0.97 24.04
C ILE A 430 -35.25 0.17 22.76
N GLY A 431 -36.23 -0.74 22.71
CA GLY A 431 -36.55 -1.49 21.50
C GLY A 431 -36.90 -0.58 20.33
N ALA A 432 -37.69 0.49 20.56
CA ALA A 432 -38.02 1.47 19.53
C ALA A 432 -36.78 2.24 19.03
N ALA A 433 -35.92 2.69 19.95
CA ALA A 433 -34.70 3.42 19.59
C ALA A 433 -33.73 2.54 18.79
N LEU A 434 -33.53 1.29 19.20
CA LEU A 434 -32.65 0.34 18.50
C LEU A 434 -33.18 -0.04 17.11
N ARG A 435 -34.51 -0.19 16.96
CA ARG A 435 -35.14 -0.46 15.66
C ARG A 435 -34.90 0.65 14.64
N THR A 436 -34.82 1.91 15.06
CA THR A 436 -34.47 3.04 14.16
C THR A 436 -33.10 2.86 13.50
N TRP A 437 -32.18 2.17 14.19
CA TRP A 437 -30.85 1.84 13.70
C TRP A 437 -30.75 0.45 13.07
N GLY A 438 -31.86 -0.30 12.99
CA GLY A 438 -31.84 -1.70 12.55
C GLY A 438 -31.10 -2.65 13.50
N VAL A 439 -30.86 -2.23 14.75
CA VAL A 439 -30.18 -3.03 15.78
C VAL A 439 -31.22 -3.80 16.57
N GLU A 440 -30.89 -5.04 16.93
CA GLU A 440 -31.79 -5.94 17.62
C GLU A 440 -31.50 -5.97 19.12
N ALA A 441 -32.54 -5.79 19.93
CA ALA A 441 -32.50 -6.12 21.36
C ALA A 441 -32.85 -7.60 21.54
N ILE A 442 -31.95 -8.39 22.12
CA ILE A 442 -32.15 -9.82 22.35
C ILE A 442 -32.76 -10.04 23.73
N ARG A 443 -32.17 -9.41 24.75
CA ARG A 443 -32.57 -9.58 26.14
C ARG A 443 -32.24 -8.32 26.93
N MET A 444 -33.08 -8.02 27.92
CA MET A 444 -32.85 -6.97 28.89
C MET A 444 -33.00 -7.56 30.30
N ASP A 445 -32.04 -7.25 31.18
CA ASP A 445 -32.06 -7.66 32.57
C ASP A 445 -31.94 -6.40 33.45
N PHE A 446 -32.99 -6.12 34.21
CA PHE A 446 -33.02 -5.03 35.17
C PHE A 446 -32.92 -5.59 36.60
N ALA A 447 -31.80 -5.31 37.26
CA ALA A 447 -31.51 -5.81 38.61
C ALA A 447 -31.93 -4.84 39.73
N GLY A 448 -32.69 -3.80 39.40
CA GLY A 448 -33.15 -2.79 40.34
C GLY A 448 -32.23 -1.59 40.46
N PHE A 449 -32.34 -0.90 41.59
CA PHE A 449 -31.68 0.36 41.86
C PHE A 449 -30.68 0.25 43.01
N GLU A 450 -29.53 0.90 42.85
CA GLU A 450 -28.55 1.08 43.91
C GLU A 450 -28.59 2.53 44.41
N VAL A 451 -28.89 2.71 45.69
CA VAL A 451 -28.94 4.03 46.31
C VAL A 451 -27.52 4.49 46.62
N VAL A 452 -27.10 5.60 46.02
CA VAL A 452 -25.83 6.26 46.32
C VAL A 452 -26.04 7.12 47.56
N ARG A 453 -25.71 6.60 48.73
CA ARG A 453 -25.63 7.41 49.95
C ARG A 453 -24.38 8.28 49.87
N TYR A 454 -24.56 9.60 49.83
CA TYR A 454 -23.46 10.52 50.10
C TYR A 454 -22.90 10.24 51.49
N GLY A 455 -21.62 9.89 51.58
CA GLY A 455 -20.98 9.61 52.85
C GLY A 455 -19.48 9.45 52.70
N ARG A 456 -18.75 10.54 52.93
CA ARG A 456 -17.34 10.53 53.33
C ARG A 456 -17.11 9.41 54.35
N ALA A 457 -16.06 8.63 54.18
CA ALA A 457 -15.66 7.59 55.12
C ALA A 457 -15.54 8.15 56.54
N VAL A 458 -16.33 7.61 57.47
CA VAL A 458 -16.12 7.68 58.93
C VAL A 458 -16.56 6.33 59.50
N PRO A 459 -15.75 5.64 60.32
CA PRO A 459 -16.14 4.37 60.90
C PRO A 459 -17.21 4.58 61.98
N ALA A 460 -18.21 3.70 62.01
CA ALA A 460 -19.23 3.71 63.05
C ALA A 460 -18.63 3.24 64.39
N GLY A 461 -18.46 4.17 65.31
CA GLY A 461 -18.30 3.85 66.72
C GLY A 461 -19.67 3.57 67.35
N SER A 462 -19.82 2.40 67.97
CA SER A 462 -20.87 2.11 68.95
C SER A 462 -20.31 2.31 70.36
N SER A 463 -20.97 3.15 71.15
CA SER A 463 -20.69 3.31 72.57
C SER A 463 -21.44 2.25 73.40
N SER A 464 -20.77 1.68 74.41
CA SER A 464 -21.26 1.71 75.80
C SER A 464 -20.25 1.06 76.77
N ALA A 465 -20.07 1.73 77.91
CA ALA A 465 -19.48 1.29 79.20
C ALA A 465 -18.03 1.74 79.52
N SER A 466 -17.94 2.81 80.33
CA SER A 466 -16.84 3.15 81.25
C SER A 466 -17.06 2.44 82.61
N PRO A 467 -16.13 2.45 83.61
CA PRO A 467 -14.86 3.19 83.71
C PRO A 467 -13.62 2.40 84.21
N GLY A 468 -12.41 2.92 83.98
CA GLY A 468 -11.22 2.46 84.74
C GLY A 468 -9.82 2.80 84.20
N SER A 469 -9.37 4.05 84.42
CA SER A 469 -8.04 4.43 84.95
C SER A 469 -6.70 4.19 84.21
N PHE A 470 -5.89 5.28 84.17
CA PHE A 470 -4.42 5.40 84.02
C PHE A 470 -3.78 5.03 82.66
N GLY A 471 -2.86 5.80 82.04
CA GLY A 471 -2.21 7.07 82.36
C GLY A 471 -1.12 7.44 81.32
N GLN A 472 -0.83 8.75 81.23
CA GLN A 472 0.43 9.44 80.86
C GLN A 472 1.18 9.21 79.53
N GLY A 473 1.57 10.34 78.91
CA GLY A 473 2.96 10.58 78.49
C GLY A 473 3.20 10.88 77.01
N THR A 474 3.10 12.14 76.57
CA THR A 474 4.22 13.05 76.18
C THR A 474 4.84 12.87 74.78
N GLY A 475 4.92 13.98 74.02
CA GLY A 475 6.10 14.28 73.18
C GLY A 475 5.89 14.65 71.71
N LEU A 476 5.66 15.93 71.42
CA LEU A 476 6.11 16.64 70.20
C LEU A 476 7.63 16.99 70.34
N PRO A 477 8.38 17.55 69.35
CA PRO A 477 7.99 18.12 68.04
C PRO A 477 8.93 17.77 66.84
N ALA A 478 8.60 18.39 65.70
CA ALA A 478 9.24 18.38 64.38
C ALA A 478 10.58 19.15 64.27
N VAL A 479 11.36 18.86 63.20
CA VAL A 479 12.31 19.75 62.51
C VAL A 479 12.41 19.35 61.02
N ASP A 480 12.25 20.34 60.13
CA ASP A 480 12.59 20.36 58.69
C ASP A 480 14.10 20.43 58.48
N ASP A 481 14.68 19.77 57.45
CA ASP A 481 15.30 20.45 56.29
C ASP A 481 15.92 19.48 55.26
N ASP A 482 15.84 19.92 54.00
CA ASP A 482 16.70 19.71 52.83
C ASP A 482 17.18 18.32 52.32
N ARG A 483 16.63 17.97 51.14
CA ARG A 483 17.29 17.84 49.81
C ARG A 483 18.62 17.05 49.66
N VAL A 484 18.60 16.15 48.65
CA VAL A 484 19.62 15.89 47.59
C VAL A 484 20.15 14.44 47.48
N GLN A 485 19.97 13.88 46.26
CA GLN A 485 20.74 12.80 45.57
C GLN A 485 20.75 11.40 46.21
N ASP A 486 20.91 10.29 45.50
CA ASP A 486 20.94 9.87 44.10
C ASP A 486 20.87 8.33 44.19
N GLN A 487 20.46 7.66 43.11
CA GLN A 487 20.89 6.31 42.68
C GLN A 487 21.02 5.19 43.72
N TYR A 488 20.32 4.07 43.51
CA TYR A 488 21.01 2.78 43.33
C TYR A 488 20.12 1.81 42.54
N VAL A 489 20.72 1.36 41.43
CA VAL A 489 20.36 0.22 40.59
C VAL A 489 21.11 -1.01 41.14
N ASN A 490 20.56 -2.20 40.84
CA ASN A 490 21.02 -3.56 41.14
C ASN A 490 20.56 -4.07 42.50
N GLY A 491 20.00 -5.26 42.63
CA GLY A 491 19.89 -6.40 41.73
C GLY A 491 19.68 -7.61 42.64
N ASP A 492 18.86 -8.57 42.23
CA ASP A 492 18.89 -9.90 42.83
C ASP A 492 18.75 -10.92 41.69
N ASP A 493 19.89 -11.58 41.47
CA ASP A 493 20.00 -12.95 40.98
C ASP A 493 19.15 -13.87 41.88
N ASP A 494 18.49 -14.88 41.32
CA ASP A 494 18.99 -16.26 41.46
C ASP A 494 18.03 -17.30 40.84
N GLN A 495 18.67 -18.21 40.10
CA GLN A 495 18.29 -19.55 39.62
C GLN A 495 17.58 -19.73 38.27
#